data_AF-A0A8T5EEQ9-F1
#
_entry.id   AF-A0A8T5EEQ9-F1
#
_cell.length_a   1.000
_cell.length_b   1.000
_cell.length_c   1.000
_cell.angle_alpha   90.00
_cell.angle_beta   90.00
_cell.angle_gamma   90.00
#
_symmetry.space_group_name_H-M   'P 1'
#
loop_
_entity.id
_entity.type
_entity.pdbx_description
1 polymer ?
#
loop_
_entity_poly.entity_id
_entity_poly.type
_entity_poly.pdbx_seq_one_letter_code
_entity_poly.pdbx_strand_id
1 'polypeptide(L)'
;LQTNMAAALLPDSIRWVRVLRSNSKLNKEEIRELEYLKSLVQTYYEDAEVLRDELYQLKSELTARYTNSEIKKITLEKINTLIADLLAMEPSDVSRVAQNDAYFGLGGALDTDARAEYMSQDVLMRDSTISKLHANAALEIQSINGSPSKEMKGQISETDGYEYLEYPAGSEAWFYRNRSTGQWVVWKQ
;
A
#
# COMPACT_ATOMS: atom_id res chain seq x y z
N LEU A 1 -27.41 14.24 -21.38
CA LEU A 1 -25.99 14.58 -21.11
C LEU A 1 -25.60 13.97 -19.77
N GLN A 2 -25.06 12.76 -19.78
CA GLN A 2 -24.50 12.13 -18.58
C GLN A 2 -23.06 12.60 -18.44
N THR A 3 -22.84 13.66 -17.68
CA THR A 3 -21.51 14.21 -17.43
C THR A 3 -20.92 13.56 -16.20
N ASN A 4 -19.77 12.91 -16.38
CA ASN A 4 -18.87 12.38 -15.36
C ASN A 4 -18.65 13.38 -14.20
N MET A 5 -19.44 13.28 -13.12
CA MET A 5 -19.24 14.08 -11.89
C MET A 5 -18.43 13.35 -10.81
N ALA A 6 -17.93 12.14 -11.06
CA ALA A 6 -17.14 11.39 -10.09
C ALA A 6 -15.62 11.64 -10.15
N ALA A 7 -15.16 12.56 -11.01
CA ALA A 7 -13.74 12.91 -11.12
C ALA A 7 -13.32 14.09 -10.21
N ALA A 8 -14.16 14.62 -9.32
CA ALA A 8 -13.86 15.91 -8.68
C ALA A 8 -13.29 15.87 -7.25
N LEU A 9 -12.95 14.71 -6.66
CA LEU A 9 -12.46 14.65 -5.27
C LEU A 9 -11.36 13.61 -5.06
N LEU A 10 -10.30 13.65 -5.88
CA LEU A 10 -9.03 13.02 -5.46
C LEU A 10 -8.26 14.05 -4.61
N PRO A 11 -7.66 13.65 -3.48
CA PRO A 11 -6.74 14.51 -2.75
C PRO A 11 -5.70 15.11 -3.70
N ASP A 12 -5.31 16.37 -3.49
CA ASP A 12 -4.34 17.06 -4.34
C ASP A 12 -2.99 16.31 -4.45
N SER A 13 -2.70 15.41 -3.51
CA SER A 13 -1.50 14.56 -3.45
C SER A 13 -1.51 13.35 -4.40
N ILE A 14 -2.58 13.12 -5.17
CA ILE A 14 -2.71 11.93 -6.05
C ILE A 14 -3.14 12.33 -7.46
N ARG A 15 -2.49 13.35 -8.04
CA ARG A 15 -2.78 13.82 -9.40
C ARG A 15 -2.22 12.89 -10.47
N TRP A 16 -1.10 12.22 -10.18
CA TRP A 16 -0.46 11.26 -11.08
C TRP A 16 -1.39 10.13 -11.54
N VAL A 17 -2.27 9.62 -10.68
CA VAL A 17 -3.21 8.53 -11.03
C VAL A 17 -4.16 8.94 -12.15
N ARG A 18 -4.61 10.20 -12.18
CA ARG A 18 -5.49 10.69 -13.26
C ARG A 18 -4.74 10.79 -14.58
N VAL A 19 -3.53 11.31 -14.51
CA VAL A 19 -2.71 11.61 -15.67
C VAL A 19 -2.18 10.31 -16.32
N LEU A 20 -1.80 9.33 -15.52
CA LEU A 20 -1.37 8.01 -15.99
C LEU A 20 -2.53 7.08 -16.38
N ARG A 21 -3.74 7.22 -15.80
CA ARG A 21 -4.94 6.42 -16.16
C ARG A 21 -5.57 6.82 -17.51
N SER A 22 -5.05 7.83 -18.21
CA SER A 22 -5.58 8.26 -19.50
C SER A 22 -5.29 7.26 -20.65
N ASN A 23 -5.72 5.99 -20.54
CA ASN A 23 -5.89 4.89 -21.53
C ASN A 23 -4.97 4.79 -22.77
N SER A 24 -3.83 5.48 -22.80
CA SER A 24 -2.89 5.49 -23.90
C SER A 24 -1.67 4.72 -23.49
N LYS A 25 -1.29 3.72 -24.30
CA LYS A 25 0.06 3.14 -24.24
C LYS A 25 1.08 4.29 -24.30
N LEU A 26 2.06 4.26 -23.40
CA LEU A 26 3.14 5.24 -23.41
C LEU A 26 3.90 5.14 -24.74
N ASN A 27 4.18 6.28 -25.35
CA ASN A 27 5.02 6.35 -26.52
C ASN A 27 6.51 6.43 -26.13
N LYS A 28 7.43 6.29 -27.11
CA LYS A 28 8.87 6.27 -26.86
C LYS A 28 9.43 7.56 -26.23
N GLU A 29 8.84 8.71 -26.53
CA GLU A 29 9.21 9.99 -25.93
C GLU A 29 8.79 10.00 -24.46
N GLU A 30 7.55 9.63 -24.15
CA GLU A 30 7.05 9.54 -22.77
C GLU A 30 7.86 8.57 -21.92
N ILE A 31 8.17 7.38 -22.43
CA ILE A 31 8.99 6.38 -21.72
C ILE A 31 10.35 6.97 -21.37
N ARG A 32 11.02 7.64 -22.32
CA ARG A 32 12.34 8.23 -22.11
C ARG A 32 12.33 9.31 -21.03
N GLU A 33 11.36 10.23 -21.08
CA GLU A 33 11.27 11.30 -20.08
C GLU A 33 10.90 10.76 -18.69
N LEU A 34 10.07 9.71 -18.62
CA LEU A 34 9.74 9.04 -17.37
C LEU A 34 10.92 8.26 -16.80
N GLU A 35 11.70 7.58 -17.64
CA GLU A 35 12.94 6.90 -17.23
C GLU A 35 13.98 7.91 -16.72
N TYR A 36 14.10 9.06 -17.38
CA TYR A 36 14.97 10.14 -16.93
C TYR A 36 14.54 10.69 -15.55
N LEU A 37 13.26 11.01 -15.38
CA LEU A 37 12.72 11.46 -14.09
C LEU A 37 12.95 10.41 -13.00
N LYS A 38 12.70 9.12 -13.28
CA LYS A 38 12.96 8.02 -12.36
C LYS A 38 14.44 7.98 -11.95
N SER A 39 15.35 8.05 -12.90
CA SER A 39 16.80 8.04 -12.63
C SER A 39 17.21 9.22 -11.73
N LEU A 40 16.63 10.40 -11.96
CA LEU A 40 16.89 11.58 -11.15
C LEU A 40 16.46 11.36 -9.68
N VAL A 41 15.24 10.88 -9.48
CA VAL A 41 14.70 10.57 -8.15
C VAL A 41 15.53 9.47 -7.48
N GLN A 42 15.89 8.41 -8.21
CA GLN A 42 16.74 7.34 -7.68
C GLN A 42 18.13 7.80 -7.26
N THR A 43 18.67 8.81 -7.93
CA THR A 43 20.01 9.33 -7.64
C THR A 43 19.99 10.23 -6.40
N TYR A 44 18.94 11.04 -6.23
CA TYR A 44 18.93 12.12 -5.25
C TYR A 44 17.89 11.95 -4.12
N TYR A 45 17.15 10.84 -4.02
CA TYR A 45 16.13 10.68 -2.96
C TYR A 45 16.68 10.79 -1.52
N GLU A 46 17.98 10.56 -1.32
CA GLU A 46 18.63 10.69 -0.01
C GLU A 46 18.92 12.15 0.38
N ASP A 47 19.06 13.03 -0.61
CA ASP A 47 19.29 14.46 -0.42
C ASP A 47 18.09 15.26 -0.97
N ALA A 48 17.15 15.55 -0.07
CA ALA A 48 15.92 16.23 -0.42
C ALA A 48 16.14 17.66 -0.96
N GLU A 49 17.24 18.32 -0.63
CA GLU A 49 17.51 19.67 -1.15
C GLU A 49 17.98 19.59 -2.60
N VAL A 50 18.96 18.74 -2.87
CA VAL A 50 19.49 18.50 -4.21
C VAL A 50 18.39 17.97 -5.13
N LEU A 51 17.57 17.02 -4.67
CA LEU A 51 16.46 16.51 -5.47
C LEU A 51 15.48 17.61 -5.87
N ARG A 52 15.12 18.53 -4.96
CA ARG A 52 14.21 19.64 -5.29
C ARG A 52 14.80 20.54 -6.37
N ASP A 53 16.08 20.89 -6.25
CA ASP A 53 16.76 21.75 -7.21
C ASP A 53 16.81 21.10 -8.60
N GLU A 54 17.16 19.80 -8.65
CA GLU A 54 17.17 19.01 -9.88
C GLU A 54 15.78 18.88 -10.53
N LEU A 55 14.72 18.72 -9.72
CA LEU A 55 13.34 18.70 -10.22
C LEU A 55 12.90 20.05 -10.81
N TYR A 56 13.31 21.17 -10.22
CA TYR A 56 13.07 22.49 -10.79
C TYR A 56 13.89 22.73 -12.07
N GLN A 57 15.14 22.26 -12.10
CA GLN A 57 15.99 22.34 -13.28
C GLN A 57 15.37 21.54 -14.44
N LEU A 58 14.92 20.31 -14.18
CA LEU A 58 14.21 19.49 -15.16
C LEU A 58 12.94 20.18 -15.67
N LYS A 59 12.16 20.80 -14.79
CA LYS A 59 10.97 21.57 -15.20
C LYS A 59 11.30 22.71 -16.17
N SER A 60 12.41 23.42 -15.91
CA SER A 60 12.91 24.47 -16.81
C SER A 60 13.34 23.90 -18.17
N GLU A 61 14.11 22.81 -18.14
CA GLU A 61 14.57 22.11 -19.36
C GLU A 61 13.40 21.62 -20.21
N LEU A 62 12.42 20.93 -19.60
CA LEU A 62 11.22 20.47 -20.30
C LEU A 62 10.45 21.62 -20.95
N THR A 63 10.35 22.77 -20.27
CA THR A 63 9.68 23.95 -20.81
C THR A 63 10.44 24.51 -22.03
N ALA A 64 11.77 24.56 -21.97
CA ALA A 64 12.60 24.97 -23.10
C ALA A 64 12.46 23.99 -24.28
N ARG A 65 12.57 22.69 -24.02
CA ARG A 65 12.42 21.61 -25.02
C ARG A 65 11.02 21.62 -25.65
N TYR A 66 9.98 21.87 -24.87
CA TYR A 66 8.62 22.04 -25.40
C TYR A 66 8.50 23.27 -26.30
N THR A 67 9.06 24.41 -25.87
CA THR A 67 9.07 25.65 -26.68
C THR A 67 9.79 25.43 -28.01
N ASN A 68 10.82 24.58 -28.02
CA ASN A 68 11.57 24.18 -29.22
C ASN A 68 10.90 23.03 -30.00
N SER A 69 9.70 22.59 -29.61
CA SER A 69 8.98 21.45 -30.23
C SER A 69 9.73 20.10 -30.18
N GLU A 70 10.65 19.93 -29.22
CA GLU A 70 11.39 18.68 -29.02
C GLU A 70 10.60 17.65 -28.21
N ILE A 71 9.61 18.09 -27.43
CA ILE A 71 8.68 17.23 -26.69
C ILE A 71 7.24 17.69 -26.91
N LYS A 72 6.30 16.74 -26.81
CA LYS A 72 4.87 17.04 -26.94
C LYS A 72 4.32 17.65 -25.66
N LYS A 73 3.29 18.50 -25.82
CA LYS A 73 2.53 19.08 -24.69
C LYS A 73 2.06 18.01 -23.70
N ILE A 74 1.56 16.88 -24.20
CA ILE A 74 1.07 15.78 -23.36
C ILE A 74 2.19 15.23 -22.48
N THR A 75 3.39 15.04 -23.04
CA THR A 75 4.57 14.59 -22.29
C THR A 75 4.96 15.62 -21.23
N LEU A 76 5.06 16.90 -21.60
CA LEU A 76 5.33 17.99 -20.65
C LEU A 76 4.35 18.00 -19.47
N GLU A 77 3.05 17.91 -19.74
CA GLU A 77 2.01 17.92 -18.70
C GLU A 77 2.09 16.68 -17.80
N LYS A 78 2.38 15.51 -18.38
CA LYS A 78 2.58 14.26 -17.62
C LYS A 78 3.74 14.37 -16.65
N ILE A 79 4.91 14.73 -17.15
CA ILE A 79 6.12 14.83 -16.33
C ILE A 79 5.98 15.93 -15.28
N ASN A 80 5.44 17.10 -15.63
CA ASN A 80 5.23 18.18 -14.66
C ASN A 80 4.23 17.81 -13.54
N THR A 81 3.25 16.96 -13.83
CA THR A 81 2.35 16.44 -12.79
C THR A 81 3.12 15.57 -11.80
N LEU A 82 3.97 14.66 -12.29
CA LEU A 82 4.80 13.83 -11.42
C LEU A 82 5.81 14.66 -10.63
N ILE A 83 6.45 15.65 -11.24
CA ILE A 83 7.34 16.59 -10.56
C ILE A 83 6.60 17.32 -9.43
N ALA A 84 5.39 17.82 -9.69
CA ALA A 84 4.59 18.49 -8.66
C ALA A 84 4.24 17.57 -7.49
N ASP A 85 3.89 16.31 -7.78
CA ASP A 85 3.59 15.31 -6.75
C ASP A 85 4.84 14.97 -5.92
N LEU A 86 6.01 14.84 -6.56
CA LEU A 86 7.29 14.61 -5.88
C LEU A 86 7.72 15.79 -5.00
N LEU A 87 7.52 17.02 -5.46
CA LEU A 87 7.83 18.23 -4.68
C LEU A 87 6.91 18.43 -3.48
N ALA A 88 5.68 17.90 -3.53
CA ALA A 88 4.71 17.96 -2.44
C ALA A 88 4.85 16.81 -1.44
N MET A 89 5.68 15.81 -1.74
CA MET A 89 5.83 14.59 -0.96
C MET A 89 6.86 14.78 0.16
N GLU A 90 6.63 14.13 1.30
CA GLU A 90 7.61 14.08 2.38
C GLU A 90 8.85 13.27 1.94
N PRO A 91 10.07 13.62 2.39
CA PRO A 91 11.30 12.92 1.98
C PRO A 91 11.26 11.40 2.22
N SER A 92 10.60 10.98 3.31
CA SER A 92 10.42 9.57 3.64
C SER A 92 9.55 8.83 2.63
N ASP A 93 8.54 9.49 2.05
CA ASP A 93 7.68 8.90 1.03
C ASP A 93 8.35 8.89 -0.35
N VAL A 94 9.18 9.90 -0.64
CA VAL A 94 10.01 9.92 -1.86
C VAL A 94 10.92 8.69 -1.92
N SER A 95 11.54 8.32 -0.80
CA SER A 95 12.38 7.11 -0.72
C SER A 95 11.64 5.81 -1.09
N ARG A 96 10.34 5.73 -0.79
CA ARG A 96 9.49 4.56 -1.09
C ARG A 96 9.15 4.47 -2.57
N VAL A 97 9.03 5.61 -3.26
CA VAL A 97 8.65 5.64 -4.68
C VAL A 97 9.84 5.64 -5.62
N ALA A 98 11.04 5.99 -5.16
CA ALA A 98 12.25 6.08 -5.98
C ALA A 98 12.53 4.80 -6.80
N GLN A 99 12.33 3.62 -6.22
CA GLN A 99 12.53 2.33 -6.91
C GLN A 99 11.25 1.71 -7.46
N ASN A 100 10.14 2.45 -7.47
CA ASN A 100 8.84 1.93 -7.86
C ASN A 100 8.46 2.35 -9.29
N ASP A 101 8.70 1.46 -10.25
CA ASP A 101 8.39 1.68 -11.66
C ASP A 101 6.91 1.95 -11.92
N ALA A 102 6.01 1.42 -11.08
CA ALA A 102 4.57 1.66 -11.22
C ALA A 102 4.18 3.10 -10.87
N TYR A 103 4.91 3.75 -9.96
CA TYR A 103 4.70 5.17 -9.64
C TYR A 103 4.98 6.06 -10.86
N PHE A 104 6.06 5.76 -11.59
CA PHE A 104 6.42 6.45 -12.83
C PHE A 104 5.62 5.98 -14.04
N GLY A 105 4.69 5.03 -13.89
CA GLY A 105 3.95 4.45 -15.01
C GLY A 105 4.79 3.58 -15.95
N LEU A 106 6.02 3.24 -15.56
CA LEU A 106 6.97 2.42 -16.32
C LEU A 106 6.79 0.92 -16.07
N GLY A 107 6.14 0.52 -14.97
CA GLY A 107 5.92 -0.88 -14.57
C GLY A 107 4.96 -1.68 -15.45
N GLY A 108 4.80 -1.27 -16.71
CA GLY A 108 3.64 -1.58 -17.53
C GLY A 108 2.43 -0.85 -16.99
N ALA A 109 1.70 -0.14 -17.86
CA ALA A 109 0.26 -0.17 -17.68
C ALA A 109 -0.10 -1.66 -17.72
N LEU A 110 -0.20 -2.32 -16.56
CA LEU A 110 -0.76 -3.65 -16.52
C LEU A 110 -2.08 -3.50 -17.25
N ASP A 111 -2.17 -4.13 -18.42
CA ASP A 111 -3.43 -4.35 -19.09
C ASP A 111 -4.38 -4.80 -17.99
N THR A 112 -5.57 -4.22 -17.90
CA THR A 112 -6.44 -4.43 -16.73
C THR A 112 -6.64 -5.94 -16.45
N ASP A 113 -6.52 -6.74 -17.51
CA ASP A 113 -6.48 -8.20 -17.52
C ASP A 113 -5.18 -8.79 -16.93
N ALA A 114 -4.00 -8.30 -17.32
CA ALA A 114 -2.72 -8.69 -16.72
C ALA A 114 -2.63 -8.27 -15.24
N ARG A 115 -3.27 -7.16 -14.84
CA ARG A 115 -3.36 -6.74 -13.43
C ARG A 115 -4.19 -7.72 -12.61
N ALA A 116 -5.32 -8.18 -13.15
CA ALA A 116 -6.15 -9.19 -12.51
C ALA A 116 -5.39 -10.51 -12.38
N GLU A 117 -4.64 -10.92 -13.41
CA GLU A 117 -3.85 -12.15 -13.40
C GLU A 117 -2.65 -12.09 -12.43
N TYR A 118 -1.91 -10.96 -12.38
CA TYR A 118 -0.86 -10.73 -11.38
C TYR A 118 -1.43 -10.63 -9.96
N MET A 119 -2.59 -9.98 -9.78
CA MET A 119 -3.28 -9.95 -8.48
C MET A 119 -3.75 -11.35 -8.08
N SER A 120 -4.27 -12.14 -9.01
CA SER A 120 -4.62 -13.54 -8.76
C SER A 120 -3.38 -14.36 -8.43
N GLN A 121 -2.26 -14.19 -9.13
CA GLN A 121 -1.01 -14.84 -8.79
C GLN A 121 -0.45 -14.38 -7.44
N ASP A 122 -0.44 -13.09 -7.12
CA ASP A 122 0.02 -12.58 -5.81
C ASP A 122 -0.87 -13.07 -4.67
N VAL A 123 -2.18 -13.15 -4.89
CA VAL A 123 -3.14 -13.75 -3.95
C VAL A 123 -2.91 -15.24 -3.79
N LEU A 124 -2.63 -15.98 -4.87
CA LEU A 124 -2.33 -17.43 -4.82
C LEU A 124 -0.95 -17.71 -4.21
N MET A 125 0.03 -16.82 -4.43
CA MET A 125 1.37 -16.89 -3.83
C MET A 125 1.34 -16.44 -2.37
N ARG A 126 0.49 -15.48 -2.00
CA ARG A 126 0.17 -15.14 -0.61
C ARG A 126 -0.59 -16.26 0.06
N ASP A 127 -1.54 -16.91 -0.59
CA ASP A 127 -2.28 -18.04 -0.02
C ASP A 127 -1.38 -19.26 0.16
N SER A 128 -0.43 -19.49 -0.77
CA SER A 128 0.54 -20.58 -0.65
C SER A 128 1.74 -20.24 0.24
N THR A 129 2.14 -18.98 0.39
CA THR A 129 3.09 -18.56 1.43
C THR A 129 2.43 -18.51 2.79
N ILE A 130 1.18 -18.08 2.92
CA ILE A 130 0.38 -18.17 4.16
C ILE A 130 0.12 -19.63 4.49
N SER A 131 -0.16 -20.52 3.53
CA SER A 131 -0.27 -21.97 3.78
C SER A 131 1.08 -22.61 4.16
N LYS A 132 2.20 -22.17 3.57
CA LYS A 132 3.54 -22.65 3.95
C LYS A 132 4.07 -22.02 5.24
N LEU A 133 3.66 -20.80 5.58
CA LEU A 133 3.91 -20.14 6.85
C LEU A 133 3.01 -20.73 7.94
N HIS A 134 1.77 -21.16 7.64
CA HIS A 134 0.89 -21.85 8.58
C HIS A 134 1.38 -23.26 8.95
N ALA A 135 2.22 -23.90 8.11
CA ALA A 135 2.90 -25.13 8.50
C ALA A 135 4.11 -24.90 9.44
N ASN A 136 4.70 -23.69 9.41
CA ASN A 136 5.98 -23.41 10.05
C ASN A 136 5.89 -22.38 11.21
N ALA A 137 4.78 -21.66 11.34
CA ALA A 137 4.51 -20.63 12.36
C ALA A 137 3.50 -21.11 13.42
N ALA A 138 3.42 -22.42 13.66
CA ALA A 138 2.57 -22.99 14.71
C ALA A 138 3.14 -22.80 16.13
N LEU A 139 4.21 -22.01 16.32
CA LEU A 139 4.92 -21.93 17.60
C LEU A 139 4.99 -20.55 18.25
N GLU A 140 4.78 -19.44 17.56
CA GLU A 140 4.91 -18.12 18.21
C GLU A 140 3.89 -17.14 17.64
N ILE A 141 3.29 -16.32 18.52
CA ILE A 141 2.23 -15.32 18.27
C ILE A 141 0.78 -15.84 18.47
N GLN A 142 0.52 -16.43 19.65
CA GLN A 142 -0.79 -16.30 20.30
C GLN A 142 -0.75 -15.09 21.25
N SER A 143 -1.03 -13.87 20.79
CA SER A 143 -1.38 -12.79 21.73
C SER A 143 -1.97 -11.52 21.10
N ILE A 144 -3.01 -11.63 20.26
CA ILE A 144 -3.92 -10.49 20.07
C ILE A 144 -5.27 -11.01 19.58
N ASN A 145 -6.15 -11.40 20.50
CA ASN A 145 -7.61 -11.40 20.33
C ASN A 145 -8.28 -11.83 21.64
N GLY A 146 -8.67 -10.84 22.47
CA GLY A 146 -9.82 -10.80 23.39
C GLY A 146 -10.19 -12.00 24.28
N SER A 147 -9.36 -13.03 24.36
CA SER A 147 -9.64 -14.28 25.05
C SER A 147 -8.51 -14.56 26.06
N PRO A 148 -8.84 -15.07 27.25
CA PRO A 148 -7.83 -15.35 28.25
C PRO A 148 -6.88 -16.45 27.76
N SER A 149 -5.62 -16.32 28.12
CA SER A 149 -4.59 -17.32 27.78
C SER A 149 -4.87 -18.65 28.49
N LYS A 150 -4.51 -19.78 27.87
CA LYS A 150 -4.75 -21.13 28.44
C LYS A 150 -4.12 -21.35 29.82
N GLU A 151 -3.07 -20.59 30.13
CA GLU A 151 -2.32 -20.64 31.37
C GLU A 151 -3.00 -19.89 32.52
N MET A 152 -3.94 -18.98 32.21
CA MET A 152 -4.74 -18.30 33.23
C MET A 152 -5.66 -19.32 33.93
N LYS A 153 -5.80 -19.15 35.24
CA LYS A 153 -6.68 -19.97 36.08
C LYS A 153 -7.89 -19.15 36.51
N GLY A 154 -9.07 -19.74 36.40
CA GLY A 154 -10.33 -19.18 36.87
C GLY A 154 -10.74 -19.74 38.24
N GLN A 155 -11.96 -19.40 38.65
CA GLN A 155 -12.61 -19.95 39.83
C GLN A 155 -13.41 -21.20 39.44
N ILE A 156 -13.26 -22.29 40.21
CA ILE A 156 -14.01 -23.52 39.98
C ILE A 156 -15.33 -23.44 40.74
N SER A 157 -16.45 -23.56 40.05
CA SER A 157 -17.78 -23.65 40.67
C SER A 157 -17.93 -25.00 41.38
N GLU A 158 -18.27 -25.00 42.66
CA GLU A 158 -18.49 -26.23 43.44
C GLU A 158 -19.78 -26.96 43.04
N THR A 159 -20.71 -26.28 42.37
CA THR A 159 -22.04 -26.81 42.02
C THR A 159 -22.02 -27.66 40.74
N ASP A 160 -21.26 -27.23 39.74
CA ASP A 160 -21.18 -27.83 38.40
C ASP A 160 -19.75 -28.26 38.03
N GLY A 161 -18.76 -27.90 38.85
CA GLY A 161 -17.36 -28.29 38.71
C GLY A 161 -16.61 -27.60 37.57
N TYR A 162 -17.23 -26.69 36.82
CA TYR A 162 -16.55 -25.98 35.73
C TYR A 162 -15.72 -24.81 36.25
N GLU A 163 -14.64 -24.51 35.55
CA GLU A 163 -13.74 -23.39 35.86
C GLU A 163 -14.18 -22.17 35.04
N TYR A 164 -14.45 -21.05 35.70
CA TYR A 164 -14.92 -19.80 35.09
C TYR A 164 -13.93 -18.67 35.33
N LEU A 165 -13.76 -17.80 34.33
CA LEU A 165 -12.89 -16.64 34.40
C LEU A 165 -13.56 -15.46 33.71
N GLU A 166 -13.59 -14.31 34.39
CA GLU A 166 -13.94 -13.04 33.79
C GLU A 166 -12.69 -12.42 33.15
N TYR A 167 -12.75 -12.07 31.87
CA TYR A 167 -11.61 -11.45 31.18
C TYR A 167 -12.04 -10.42 30.12
N PRO A 168 -11.51 -9.18 30.17
CA PRO A 168 -10.70 -8.60 31.26
C PRO A 168 -11.47 -8.51 32.60
N ALA A 169 -10.81 -8.46 33.74
CA ALA A 169 -11.49 -8.37 35.04
C ALA A 169 -12.31 -7.06 35.14
N GLY A 170 -13.58 -7.16 35.54
CA GLY A 170 -14.53 -6.03 35.57
C GLY A 170 -15.17 -5.68 34.23
N SER A 171 -15.09 -6.57 33.22
CA SER A 171 -15.71 -6.39 31.90
C SER A 171 -17.09 -7.04 31.77
N GLU A 172 -17.51 -7.81 32.77
CA GLU A 172 -18.71 -8.66 32.73
C GLU A 172 -18.68 -9.73 31.62
N ALA A 173 -17.55 -9.90 30.93
CA ALA A 173 -17.34 -10.92 29.91
C ALA A 173 -16.76 -12.19 30.55
N TRP A 174 -17.60 -13.22 30.65
CA TRP A 174 -17.25 -14.49 31.30
C TRP A 174 -16.86 -15.56 30.28
N PHE A 175 -15.94 -16.41 30.69
CA PHE A 175 -15.45 -17.56 29.95
C PHE A 175 -15.50 -18.78 30.86
N TYR A 176 -15.78 -19.97 30.31
CA TYR A 176 -15.64 -21.23 31.02
C TYR A 176 -14.58 -22.10 30.34
N ARG A 177 -13.89 -22.92 31.12
CA ARG A 177 -12.81 -23.76 30.61
C ARG A 177 -13.35 -25.05 30.04
N ASN A 178 -13.05 -25.30 28.77
CA ASN A 178 -13.33 -26.58 28.15
C ASN A 178 -12.31 -27.62 28.63
N ARG A 179 -12.78 -28.65 29.33
CA ARG A 179 -11.93 -29.71 29.91
C ARG A 179 -11.23 -30.58 28.86
N SER A 180 -11.80 -30.70 27.66
CA SER A 180 -11.25 -31.54 26.59
C SER A 180 -10.10 -30.86 25.84
N THR A 181 -10.13 -29.53 25.73
CA THR A 181 -9.14 -28.75 24.95
C THR A 181 -8.27 -27.84 25.80
N GLY A 182 -8.62 -27.65 27.08
CA GLY A 182 -7.96 -26.74 28.01
C GLY A 182 -8.12 -25.26 27.64
N GLN A 183 -8.98 -24.93 26.66
CA GLN A 183 -9.20 -23.57 26.18
C GLN A 183 -10.36 -22.90 26.89
N TRP A 184 -10.29 -21.57 26.95
CA TRP A 184 -11.37 -20.71 27.44
C TRP A 184 -12.40 -20.49 26.34
N VAL A 185 -13.67 -20.74 26.66
CA VAL A 185 -14.81 -20.56 25.76
C VAL A 185 -15.71 -19.48 26.34
N VAL A 186 -16.15 -18.54 25.52
CA VAL A 186 -17.07 -17.46 25.95
C VAL A 186 -18.34 -18.08 26.53
N TRP A 187 -18.71 -17.68 27.74
CA TRP A 187 -19.98 -18.00 28.37
C TRP A 187 -21.05 -17.08 27.80
N LYS A 188 -22.07 -17.67 27.17
CA LYS A 188 -23.25 -16.97 26.66
C LYS A 188 -24.45 -17.51 27.43
N GLN A 189 -25.17 -16.63 28.12
CA GLN A 189 -26.42 -16.95 28.80
C GLN A 189 -27.55 -17.18 27.77
#